data_AF-A0A9X1SSK2-F1
#
_entry.id   AF-A0A9X1SSK2-F1
#
_cell.length_a   1.000
_cell.length_b   1.000
_cell.length_c   1.000
_cell.angle_alpha   90.00
_cell.angle_beta   90.00
_cell.angle_gamma   90.00
#
_symmetry.space_group_name_H-M   'P 1'
#
loop_
_entity.id
_entity.type
_entity.pdbx_description
1 polymer ?
#
loop_
_entity_poly.entity_id
_entity_poly.type
_entity_poly.pdbx_seq_one_letter_code
_entity_poly.pdbx_strand_id
1 'polypeptide(L)'
;MRNPTRTMAATVLVSEALVMFFAGLVAKELSDLSTGAALGITCALALACILTAGMLRSRTGYLVGTFLQVLIIGFGFWVHTMLFVGGLFAALWVVSLRIGTRLERETAERWALHEAEQAKEERDGESSESA
;
A
#
# COMPACT_ATOMS: atom_id res chain seq x y z
N MET A 1 -5.27 9.88 -14.84
CA MET A 1 -4.78 10.43 -13.55
C MET A 1 -4.31 9.27 -12.67
N ARG A 2 -3.11 9.31 -12.09
CA ARG A 2 -2.56 8.20 -11.30
C ARG A 2 -3.33 8.10 -9.98
N ASN A 3 -3.91 6.92 -9.70
CA ASN A 3 -4.78 6.66 -8.56
C ASN A 3 -4.12 7.10 -7.22
N PRO A 4 -4.62 8.14 -6.52
CA PRO A 4 -3.95 8.75 -5.35
C PRO A 4 -3.66 7.76 -4.21
N THR A 5 -4.54 6.77 -4.04
CA THR A 5 -4.38 5.61 -3.16
C THR A 5 -3.07 4.86 -3.36
N ARG A 6 -2.71 4.65 -4.64
CA ARG A 6 -1.53 3.86 -5.01
C ARG A 6 -0.25 4.59 -4.67
N THR A 7 -0.25 5.91 -4.79
CA THR A 7 0.90 6.74 -4.43
C THR A 7 1.15 6.70 -2.93
N MET A 8 0.12 6.87 -2.11
CA MET A 8 0.24 6.84 -0.65
C MET A 8 0.77 5.48 -0.15
N ALA A 9 0.17 4.38 -0.61
CA ALA A 9 0.59 3.04 -0.21
C ALA A 9 1.99 2.65 -0.73
N ALA A 10 2.38 3.12 -1.93
CA ALA A 10 3.74 2.93 -2.42
C ALA A 10 4.76 3.72 -1.59
N THR A 11 4.44 4.95 -1.19
CA THR A 11 5.32 5.75 -0.30
C THR A 11 5.51 5.07 1.05
N VAL A 12 4.44 4.52 1.65
CA VAL A 12 4.53 3.73 2.89
C VAL A 12 5.51 2.56 2.72
N LEU A 13 5.35 1.73 1.69
CA LEU A 13 6.24 0.59 1.46
C LEU A 13 7.70 0.98 1.19
N VAL A 14 7.93 2.09 0.47
CA VAL A 14 9.30 2.59 0.20
C VAL A 14 9.96 3.09 1.49
N SER A 15 9.24 3.87 2.31
CA SER A 15 9.76 4.32 3.60
C SER A 15 10.00 3.16 4.55
N GLU A 16 9.16 2.13 4.52
CA GLU A 16 9.35 0.90 5.30
C GLU A 16 10.58 0.11 4.85
N ALA A 17 10.87 0.05 3.55
CA ALA A 17 12.09 -0.57 3.05
C ALA A 17 13.35 0.11 3.60
N LEU A 18 13.35 1.45 3.71
CA LEU A 18 14.45 2.19 4.32
C LEU A 18 14.58 1.89 5.82
N VAL A 19 13.45 1.81 6.53
CA VAL A 19 13.44 1.41 7.95
C VAL A 19 14.04 0.01 8.11
N MET A 20 13.65 -0.96 7.27
CA MET A 20 14.19 -2.32 7.32
C MET A 20 15.70 -2.35 7.04
N PHE A 21 16.20 -1.51 6.14
CA PHE A 21 17.64 -1.38 5.90
C PHE A 21 18.38 -0.91 7.16
N PHE A 22 17.89 0.16 7.82
CA PHE A 22 18.47 0.63 9.08
C PHE A 22 18.29 -0.37 10.23
N ALA A 23 17.17 -1.10 10.26
CA ALA A 23 16.92 -2.18 11.20
C ALA A 23 17.99 -3.25 11.12
N GLY A 24 18.46 -3.60 9.92
CA GLY A 24 19.56 -4.53 9.71
C GLY A 24 20.87 -4.06 10.32
N LEU A 25 21.18 -2.77 10.16
CA LEU A 25 22.39 -2.16 10.74
C LEU A 25 22.35 -2.17 12.27
N VAL A 26 21.17 -1.91 12.87
CA VAL A 26 20.99 -1.97 14.33
C VAL A 26 21.00 -3.41 14.83
N ALA A 27 20.33 -4.33 14.13
CA ALA A 27 20.29 -5.75 14.48
C ALA A 27 21.67 -6.39 14.46
N LYS A 28 22.55 -6.00 13.53
CA LYS A 28 23.97 -6.39 13.54
C LYS A 28 24.67 -6.08 14.87
N GLU A 29 24.34 -4.98 15.52
CA GLU A 29 25.00 -4.54 16.76
C GLU A 29 24.28 -5.07 18.03
N LEU A 30 22.97 -5.33 17.95
CA LEU A 30 22.14 -5.66 19.12
C LEU A 30 21.70 -7.13 19.20
N SER A 31 21.85 -7.93 18.15
CA SER A 31 21.32 -9.31 18.12
C SER A 31 22.42 -10.37 18.21
N ASP A 32 22.12 -11.47 18.92
CA ASP A 32 22.97 -12.68 18.97
C ASP A 32 23.01 -13.48 17.65
N LEU A 33 22.30 -13.00 16.61
CA LEU A 33 22.33 -13.61 15.29
C LEU A 33 23.66 -13.30 14.60
N SER A 34 24.13 -14.21 13.74
CA SER A 34 25.29 -13.92 12.92
C SER A 34 25.02 -12.67 12.06
N THR A 35 26.01 -11.78 11.95
CA THR A 35 25.91 -10.53 11.17
C THR A 35 25.34 -10.76 9.77
N GLY A 36 25.72 -11.87 9.13
CA GLY A 36 25.21 -12.25 7.81
C GLY A 36 23.72 -12.58 7.80
N ALA A 37 23.21 -13.28 8.83
CA ALA A 37 21.80 -13.62 8.93
C ALA A 37 20.94 -12.38 9.21
N ALA A 38 21.37 -11.51 10.13
CA ALA A 38 20.64 -10.28 10.47
C ALA A 38 20.48 -9.37 9.24
N LEU A 39 21.58 -9.08 8.54
CA LEU A 39 21.56 -8.27 7.33
C LEU A 39 20.79 -8.94 6.19
N GLY A 40 20.93 -10.26 6.04
CA GLY A 40 20.23 -11.03 5.01
C GLY A 40 18.71 -10.93 5.14
N ILE A 41 18.18 -11.14 6.35
CA ILE A 41 16.72 -11.10 6.60
C ILE A 41 16.17 -9.69 6.39
N THR A 42 16.83 -8.66 6.93
CA THR A 42 16.35 -7.29 6.80
C THR A 42 16.45 -6.75 5.38
N CYS A 43 17.51 -7.10 4.65
CA CYS A 43 17.62 -6.76 3.22
C CYS A 43 16.57 -7.49 2.39
N ALA A 44 16.31 -8.77 2.67
CA ALA A 44 15.25 -9.52 1.99
C ALA A 44 13.87 -8.89 2.22
N LEU A 45 13.56 -8.49 3.45
CA LEU A 45 12.32 -7.79 3.79
C LEU A 45 12.24 -6.41 3.12
N ALA A 46 13.33 -5.63 3.09
CA ALA A 46 13.38 -4.35 2.39
C ALA A 46 13.12 -4.50 0.88
N LEU A 47 13.74 -5.49 0.24
CA LEU A 47 13.51 -5.80 -1.17
C LEU A 47 12.07 -6.26 -1.42
N ALA A 48 11.51 -7.08 -0.52
CA ALA A 48 10.11 -7.50 -0.60
C ALA A 48 9.15 -6.30 -0.51
N CYS A 49 9.44 -5.31 0.35
CA CYS A 49 8.67 -4.05 0.40
C CYS A 49 8.72 -3.31 -0.93
N ILE A 50 9.90 -3.16 -1.54
CA ILE A 50 10.08 -2.48 -2.83
C ILE A 50 9.35 -3.23 -3.95
N LEU A 51 9.49 -4.55 -4.02
CA LEU A 51 8.76 -5.36 -5.00
C LEU A 51 7.25 -5.20 -4.83
N THR A 52 6.76 -5.24 -3.60
CA THR A 52 5.33 -5.08 -3.30
C THR A 52 4.83 -3.69 -3.70
N ALA A 53 5.64 -2.64 -3.51
CA ALA A 53 5.31 -1.29 -3.95
C ALA A 53 5.17 -1.21 -5.48
N GLY A 54 6.02 -1.91 -6.23
CA GLY A 54 5.90 -2.07 -7.67
C GLY A 54 4.67 -2.89 -8.09
N MET A 55 4.32 -3.91 -7.32
CA MET A 55 3.19 -4.83 -7.58
C MET A 55 1.81 -4.28 -7.19
N LEU A 56 1.75 -3.10 -6.57
CA LEU A 56 0.52 -2.38 -6.22
C LEU A 56 -0.33 -1.91 -7.42
N ARG A 57 -0.05 -2.43 -8.61
CA ARG A 57 -0.85 -2.27 -9.83
C ARG A 57 -2.05 -3.22 -9.89
N SER A 58 -2.13 -4.22 -9.01
CA SER A 58 -3.17 -5.25 -8.99
C SER A 58 -3.77 -5.45 -7.59
N ARG A 59 -5.02 -5.97 -7.49
CA ARG A 59 -5.65 -6.37 -6.21
C ARG A 59 -4.75 -7.30 -5.39
N THR A 60 -3.99 -8.16 -6.07
CA THR A 60 -3.04 -9.09 -5.45
C THR A 60 -1.90 -8.38 -4.72
N GLY A 61 -1.45 -7.22 -5.20
CA GLY A 61 -0.41 -6.44 -4.54
C GLY A 61 -0.81 -5.99 -3.11
N TYR A 62 -2.09 -5.71 -2.88
CA TYR A 62 -2.59 -5.34 -1.56
C TYR A 62 -2.68 -6.54 -0.59
N LEU A 63 -2.98 -7.74 -1.10
CA LEU A 63 -2.93 -8.98 -0.30
C LEU A 63 -1.48 -9.28 0.12
N VAL A 64 -0.54 -9.18 -0.83
CA VAL A 64 0.89 -9.40 -0.58
C VAL A 64 1.41 -8.40 0.46
N GLY A 65 1.08 -7.11 0.35
CA GLY A 65 1.50 -6.10 1.33
C GLY A 65 0.92 -6.32 2.73
N THR A 66 -0.32 -6.81 2.83
CA THR A 66 -0.91 -7.15 4.14
C THR A 66 -0.20 -8.35 4.78
N PHE A 67 0.14 -9.37 3.99
CA PHE A 67 0.93 -10.51 4.46
C PHE A 67 2.33 -10.07 4.91
N LEU A 68 2.96 -9.19 4.13
CA LEU A 68 4.27 -8.63 4.45
C LEU A 68 4.25 -7.85 5.77
N GLN A 69 3.21 -7.07 6.03
CA GLN A 69 3.04 -6.35 7.30
C GLN A 69 3.00 -7.30 8.51
N VAL A 70 2.28 -8.42 8.41
CA VAL A 70 2.26 -9.43 9.47
C VAL A 70 3.65 -10.02 9.70
N LEU A 71 4.42 -10.29 8.64
CA LEU A 71 5.80 -10.77 8.74
C LEU A 71 6.72 -9.74 9.42
N ILE A 72 6.58 -8.46 9.08
CA ILE A 72 7.40 -7.38 9.66
C ILE A 72 7.08 -7.20 11.15
N ILE A 73 5.81 -7.20 11.53
CA ILE A 73 5.41 -7.16 12.95
C ILE A 73 5.94 -8.39 13.70
N GLY A 74 5.84 -9.58 13.10
CA GLY A 74 6.40 -10.81 13.66
C GLY A 74 7.91 -10.73 13.85
N PHE A 75 8.64 -10.13 12.90
CA PHE A 75 10.07 -9.90 13.01
C PHE A 75 10.41 -8.86 14.10
N GLY A 76 9.55 -7.86 14.30
CA GLY A 76 9.67 -6.85 15.35
C GLY A 76 9.69 -7.42 16.77
N PHE A 77 9.15 -8.63 17.01
CA PHE A 77 9.27 -9.31 18.31
C PHE A 77 10.71 -9.68 18.66
N TRP A 78 11.58 -9.87 17.68
CA TRP A 78 12.99 -10.17 17.92
C TRP A 78 13.78 -8.90 18.29
N VAL A 79 13.41 -7.77 17.70
CA VAL A 79 14.03 -6.45 17.96
C VAL A 79 12.96 -5.55 18.55
N HIS A 80 12.69 -5.70 19.86
CA HIS A 80 11.56 -5.04 20.55
C HIS A 80 11.48 -3.52 20.30
N THR A 81 12.61 -2.83 20.14
CA THR A 81 12.66 -1.39 19.82
C THR A 81 12.08 -1.05 18.43
N MET A 82 12.14 -1.98 17.48
CA MET A 82 11.63 -1.83 16.10
C MET A 82 10.14 -2.17 15.97
N LEU A 83 9.56 -2.83 16.97
CA LEU A 83 8.14 -3.22 17.00
C LEU A 83 7.23 -1.97 16.93
N PHE A 84 7.65 -0.87 17.56
CA PHE A 84 6.93 0.40 17.51
C PHE A 84 6.89 1.00 16.10
N VAL A 85 8.01 0.96 15.38
CA VAL A 85 8.13 1.51 14.02
C VAL A 85 7.37 0.65 13.02
N GLY A 86 7.51 -0.68 13.10
CA GLY A 86 6.72 -1.62 12.27
C GLY A 86 5.22 -1.46 12.51
N GLY A 87 4.79 -1.32 13.76
CA GLY A 87 3.39 -1.05 14.11
C GLY A 87 2.86 0.28 13.54
N LEU A 88 3.68 1.34 13.54
CA LEU A 88 3.32 2.61 12.92
C LEU A 88 3.12 2.48 11.41
N PHE A 89 4.01 1.77 10.72
CA PHE A 89 3.87 1.49 9.29
C PHE A 89 2.66 0.62 8.97
N ALA A 90 2.37 -0.39 9.81
CA ALA A 90 1.15 -1.18 9.70
C ALA A 90 -0.11 -0.32 9.83
N ALA A 91 -0.12 0.65 10.76
CA ALA A 91 -1.22 1.59 10.91
C ALA A 91 -1.38 2.47 9.65
N LEU A 92 -0.27 3.01 9.12
CA LEU A 92 -0.27 3.80 7.89
C LEU A 92 -0.73 2.99 6.66
N TRP A 93 -0.37 1.70 6.61
CA TRP A 93 -0.84 0.77 5.60
C TRP A 93 -2.36 0.61 5.64
N VAL A 94 -2.92 0.33 6.83
CA VAL A 94 -4.37 0.20 7.02
C VAL A 94 -5.09 1.50 6.66
N VAL A 95 -4.56 2.65 7.06
CA VAL A 95 -5.12 3.97 6.71
C VAL A 95 -5.12 4.15 5.19
N SER A 96 -4.02 3.81 4.51
CA SER A 96 -3.94 3.92 3.05
C SER A 96 -4.96 3.02 2.34
N LEU A 97 -5.16 1.79 2.82
CA LEU A 97 -6.20 0.89 2.30
C LEU A 97 -7.61 1.48 2.51
N ARG A 98 -7.90 1.99 3.71
CA ARG A 98 -9.20 2.58 4.05
C ARG A 98 -9.53 3.81 3.18
N ILE A 99 -8.58 4.74 3.07
CA ILE A 99 -8.74 5.94 2.23
C ILE A 99 -8.91 5.54 0.76
N GLY A 100 -8.19 4.51 0.33
CA GLY A 100 -8.28 3.98 -1.02
C GLY A 100 -9.66 3.52 -1.43
N THR A 101 -10.28 2.70 -0.58
CA THR A 101 -11.63 2.19 -0.83
C THR A 101 -12.70 3.29 -0.83
N ARG A 102 -12.48 4.40 -0.11
CA ARG A 102 -13.41 5.55 -0.12
C ARG A 102 -13.31 6.35 -1.42
N LEU A 103 -12.09 6.64 -1.87
CA LEU A 103 -11.85 7.37 -3.13
C LEU A 103 -12.37 6.60 -4.36
N GLU A 104 -12.19 5.28 -4.39
CA GLU A 104 -12.71 4.46 -5.50
C GLU A 104 -14.25 4.48 -5.54
N ARG A 105 -14.92 4.49 -4.39
CA ARG A 105 -16.40 4.58 -4.30
C ARG A 105 -16.91 5.93 -4.79
N GLU A 106 -16.34 7.02 -4.31
CA GLU A 106 -16.73 8.37 -4.73
C GLU A 106 -16.50 8.60 -6.22
N THR A 107 -15.43 8.03 -6.77
CA THR A 107 -15.15 8.17 -8.20
C THR A 107 -16.13 7.33 -9.04
N ALA A 108 -16.47 6.12 -8.58
CA ALA A 108 -17.48 5.28 -9.23
C ALA A 108 -18.88 5.93 -9.24
N GLU A 109 -19.28 6.57 -8.15
CA GLU A 109 -20.55 7.30 -8.06
C GLU A 109 -20.59 8.49 -9.03
N ARG A 110 -19.50 9.26 -9.14
CA ARG A 110 -19.42 10.39 -10.09
C ARG A 110 -19.50 9.96 -11.55
N TRP A 111 -18.86 8.85 -11.92
CA TRP A 111 -18.96 8.32 -13.29
C TRP A 111 -20.36 7.82 -13.61
N ALA A 112 -21.04 7.17 -12.66
CA ALA A 112 -22.43 6.73 -12.85
C ALA A 112 -23.41 7.90 -13.02
N LEU A 113 -23.19 9.03 -12.33
CA LEU A 113 -23.99 10.24 -12.51
C LEU A 113 -23.81 10.85 -13.90
N HIS A 114 -22.57 10.95 -14.39
CA HIS A 114 -22.30 11.48 -15.72
C HIS A 114 -22.85 10.57 -16.83
N GLU A 115 -22.75 9.23 -16.70
CA GLU A 115 -23.40 8.30 -17.64
C GLU A 115 -24.93 8.47 -17.65
N ALA A 116 -25.55 8.71 -16.48
CA ALA A 116 -26.99 8.95 -16.38
C ALA A 116 -27.42 10.32 -16.94
N GLU A 117 -26.58 11.35 -16.81
CA GLU A 117 -26.80 12.67 -17.42
C GLU A 117 -26.67 12.59 -18.94
N GLN A 118 -25.63 11.94 -19.48
CA GLN A 118 -25.46 11.78 -20.92
C GLN A 118 -26.59 10.98 -21.56
N ALA A 119 -27.03 9.89 -20.92
CA ALA A 119 -28.15 9.09 -21.41
C ALA A 119 -29.50 9.87 -21.42
N LYS A 120 -29.64 10.89 -20.57
CA LYS A 120 -30.80 11.79 -20.62
C LYS A 120 -30.69 12.79 -21.76
N GLU A 121 -29.53 13.43 -21.92
CA GLU A 121 -29.28 14.39 -23.01
C GLU A 121 -29.46 13.75 -24.39
N GLU A 122 -28.99 12.51 -24.59
CA GLU A 122 -29.20 11.74 -25.83
C GLU A 122 -30.68 11.46 -26.09
N ARG A 123 -31.44 11.07 -25.07
CA ARG A 123 -32.89 10.81 -25.19
C ARG A 123 -33.68 12.07 -25.52
N ASP A 124 -33.37 13.17 -24.86
CA ASP A 124 -34.07 14.45 -25.06
C ASP A 124 -33.74 15.02 -26.45
N GLY A 125 -32.49 14.86 -26.91
CA GLY A 125 -32.06 15.20 -28.27
C GLY A 125 -32.78 14.40 -29.36
N GLU A 126 -32.86 13.07 -29.22
CA GLU A 126 -33.54 12.19 -30.19
C GLU A 126 -35.05 12.50 -30.29
N SER A 127 -35.69 12.84 -29.15
CA SER A 127 -37.10 13.25 -29.13
C SER A 127 -37.38 14.62 -29.77
N SER A 128 -36.38 15.51 -29.81
CA SER A 128 -36.50 16.83 -30.42
C SER A 128 -36.28 16.80 -31.94
N GLU A 129 -35.47 15.85 -32.44
CA GLU A 129 -35.19 15.69 -33.88
C GLU A 129 -36.31 14.94 -34.63
N SER A 130 -37.13 14.17 -33.90
CA SER A 130 -38.28 13.41 -34.45
C SER A 130 -39.60 14.19 -34.47
N ALA A 131 -39.64 15.40 -33.91
CA ALA A 131 -40.84 16.26 -33.80
C ALA A 131 -40.84 17.38 -34.85
#